data_AF-F5LQZ4-F1
#
_entry.id   AF-F5LQZ4-F1
#
_cell.length_a   1.000
_cell.length_b   1.000
_cell.length_c   1.000
_cell.angle_alpha   90.00
_cell.angle_beta   90.00
_cell.angle_gamma   90.00
#
_symmetry.space_group_name_H-M   'P 1'
#
loop_
_entity.id
_entity.type
_entity.pdbx_description
1 polymer ?
#
loop_
_entity_poly.entity_id
_entity_poly.type
_entity_poly.pdbx_seq_one_letter_code
_entity_poly.pdbx_strand_id
1 'polypeptide(L)'
;MINKKSRKVVTVLSLVSLFCFTSLGPVSAESSQGASANLGKQEPISTVESYTIETYSDTLNAEGYFEKTGYEVVNAVTKIYVDEGRAIKSEVSSIEDFYDNQGNYIKTVIKNDKSANDFITGKAKINNQNFVASSPLNDQSQLANVIKNNDTFEKETLDSSKEQAILKKLETNVSKLPKVQDKEVQGINLEQLNTIKQKISELQASKVTPKVSTCPSNSGGVESCGAYDNLYRHNIINGDFTAQVLGHAGEDSKYTRLHGNVGNNTAKASRLATFKQQINTYERYIVDDLEASTFWEVVGWASALASYVLLVQGFLTGPVGWVAVVSSYANALLVFIGFTSTSYATVSRLQISKNAAAQLNNAKTTHYNMLNLGDANYGSDYVSGF
;
A
#
# COMPACT_ATOMS: atom_id res chain seq x y z
N MET A 1 15.62 54.94 -8.39
CA MET A 1 15.77 53.80 -7.45
C MET A 1 15.05 52.61 -8.06
N ILE A 2 15.77 51.69 -8.73
CA ILE A 2 16.23 50.39 -8.19
C ILE A 2 15.04 49.49 -7.83
N ASN A 3 14.83 48.28 -8.36
CA ASN A 3 15.46 47.51 -9.43
C ASN A 3 14.49 46.38 -9.80
N LYS A 4 14.38 46.07 -11.10
CA LYS A 4 13.61 44.94 -11.65
C LYS A 4 14.24 43.63 -11.17
N LYS A 5 13.46 42.75 -10.52
CA LYS A 5 13.92 41.38 -10.26
C LYS A 5 13.81 40.54 -11.53
N SER A 6 14.99 40.08 -11.93
CA SER A 6 15.35 39.18 -13.00
C SER A 6 14.58 37.86 -12.98
N ARG A 7 13.87 37.55 -14.07
CA ARG A 7 13.61 36.18 -14.51
C ARG A 7 14.91 35.66 -15.14
N LYS A 8 15.54 34.65 -14.52
CA LYS A 8 16.61 33.89 -15.17
C LYS A 8 15.98 32.87 -16.11
N VAL A 9 16.31 33.03 -17.38
CA VAL A 9 16.33 31.99 -18.41
C VAL A 9 17.44 31.01 -18.04
N VAL A 10 17.16 29.70 -18.10
CA VAL A 10 18.19 28.68 -18.34
C VAL A 10 17.72 27.80 -19.48
N THR A 11 18.62 27.68 -20.44
CA THR A 11 18.50 27.10 -21.77
C THR A 11 18.77 25.59 -21.73
N VAL A 12 18.01 24.89 -22.56
CA VAL A 12 18.20 23.58 -23.23
C VAL A 12 19.64 23.03 -23.30
N LEU A 13 19.78 21.71 -23.04
CA LEU A 13 20.55 20.65 -23.75
C LEU A 13 20.59 19.40 -22.83
N SER A 14 20.43 18.13 -23.23
CA SER A 14 20.32 17.48 -24.54
C SER A 14 19.50 16.17 -24.44
N LEU A 15 18.91 15.80 -25.57
CA LEU A 15 18.26 14.55 -25.93
C LEU A 15 19.13 13.28 -25.75
N VAL A 16 18.46 12.13 -25.95
CA VAL A 16 18.90 10.71 -26.04
C VAL A 16 18.78 9.99 -24.70
N SER A 17 17.79 9.14 -24.43
CA SER A 17 17.08 8.17 -25.29
C SER A 17 15.61 7.98 -24.84
N LEU A 18 14.70 8.27 -25.76
CA LEU A 18 13.27 7.94 -25.74
C LEU A 18 13.04 6.96 -26.92
N PHE A 19 12.12 5.98 -26.77
CA PHE A 19 11.73 4.83 -27.64
C PHE A 19 12.13 3.50 -27.00
N CYS A 20 11.30 2.50 -26.67
CA CYS A 20 9.87 2.16 -26.82
C CYS A 20 9.52 1.32 -25.55
N PHE A 21 8.33 1.27 -24.97
CA PHE A 21 7.10 0.67 -25.48
C PHE A 21 5.91 1.17 -24.66
N THR A 22 4.96 1.81 -25.31
CA THR A 22 3.59 1.98 -24.83
C THR A 22 2.65 1.26 -25.78
N SER A 23 2.23 0.05 -25.41
CA SER A 23 0.91 -0.53 -25.75
C SER A 23 0.84 -1.97 -25.25
N LEU A 24 0.13 -2.20 -24.15
CA LEU A 24 -0.56 -3.48 -23.95
C LEU A 24 -2.03 -3.23 -24.26
N GLY A 25 -2.33 -3.27 -25.56
CA GLY A 25 -3.68 -3.59 -26.03
C GLY A 25 -3.96 -5.09 -25.85
N PRO A 26 -5.21 -5.53 -25.94
CA PRO A 26 -5.63 -6.88 -25.57
C PRO A 26 -5.04 -7.89 -26.55
N VAL A 27 -4.33 -8.89 -26.04
CA VAL A 27 -3.79 -9.98 -26.85
C VAL A 27 -4.93 -10.98 -27.12
N SER A 28 -5.44 -10.96 -28.35
CA SER A 28 -6.24 -12.04 -28.91
C SER A 28 -5.36 -13.29 -29.07
N ALA A 29 -5.92 -14.44 -28.73
CA ALA A 29 -5.32 -15.74 -28.96
C ALA A 29 -5.07 -15.98 -30.46
N GLU A 30 -3.84 -16.37 -30.81
CA GLU A 30 -3.60 -17.17 -32.01
C GLU A 30 -2.38 -18.07 -31.83
N SER A 31 -2.60 -19.34 -32.14
CA SER A 31 -1.66 -20.46 -32.09
C SER A 31 -0.62 -20.41 -33.21
N SER A 32 0.63 -20.78 -32.94
CA SER A 32 1.39 -21.65 -33.85
C SER A 32 2.65 -22.22 -33.17
N GLN A 33 3.00 -23.43 -33.60
CA GLN A 33 4.09 -24.27 -33.12
C GLN A 33 5.47 -23.77 -33.55
N GLY A 34 6.47 -24.02 -32.68
CA GLY A 34 7.80 -24.49 -33.09
C GLY A 34 8.90 -23.45 -33.28
N ALA A 35 9.69 -23.20 -32.23
CA ALA A 35 11.15 -23.03 -32.32
C ALA A 35 11.78 -23.12 -30.91
N SER A 36 12.55 -24.18 -30.70
CA SER A 36 13.50 -24.29 -29.60
C SER A 36 14.79 -23.53 -29.97
N ALA A 37 15.19 -22.51 -29.22
CA ALA A 37 16.59 -22.20 -28.88
C ALA A 37 16.70 -20.84 -28.15
N ASN A 38 17.34 -20.85 -26.97
CA ASN A 38 17.83 -19.71 -26.20
C ASN A 38 16.81 -18.61 -25.85
N LEU A 39 16.02 -18.88 -24.81
CA LEU A 39 15.40 -17.85 -23.97
C LEU A 39 16.52 -17.02 -23.33
N GLY A 40 16.84 -15.87 -23.94
CA GLY A 40 17.71 -14.87 -23.32
C GLY A 40 17.14 -14.52 -21.96
N LYS A 41 17.92 -14.71 -20.89
CA LYS A 41 17.51 -14.26 -19.55
C LYS A 41 17.27 -12.77 -19.61
N GLN A 42 16.00 -12.36 -19.53
CA GLN A 42 15.65 -10.97 -19.37
C GLN A 42 16.21 -10.49 -18.02
N GLU A 43 16.94 -9.37 -18.03
CA GLU A 43 17.44 -8.76 -16.80
C GLU A 43 16.26 -8.44 -15.87
N PRO A 44 16.40 -8.64 -14.55
CA PRO A 44 15.31 -8.33 -13.62
C PRO A 44 14.98 -6.84 -13.62
N ILE A 45 13.71 -6.53 -13.43
CA ILE A 45 13.28 -5.19 -13.08
C ILE A 45 13.74 -4.97 -11.64
N SER A 46 14.61 -3.98 -11.42
CA SER A 46 15.19 -3.69 -10.11
C SER A 46 14.86 -2.28 -9.65
N THR A 47 14.46 -2.15 -8.39
CA THR A 47 14.15 -0.88 -7.75
C THR A 47 14.88 -0.80 -6.43
N VAL A 48 15.68 0.26 -6.26
CA VAL A 48 16.38 0.59 -5.00
C VAL A 48 15.60 1.72 -4.32
N GLU A 49 15.36 1.57 -3.02
CA GLU A 49 14.56 2.52 -2.26
C GLU A 49 15.19 2.83 -0.91
N SER A 50 15.05 4.08 -0.47
CA SER A 50 15.27 4.49 0.91
C SER A 50 14.08 5.33 1.36
N TYR A 51 13.51 5.01 2.52
CA TYR A 51 12.33 5.70 3.02
C TYR A 51 12.16 5.55 4.53
N THR A 52 11.35 6.43 5.10
CA THR A 52 10.84 6.35 6.48
C THR A 52 9.33 6.21 6.43
N ILE A 53 8.75 5.33 7.25
CA ILE A 53 7.30 5.13 7.34
C ILE A 53 6.90 4.86 8.79
N GLU A 54 5.70 5.27 9.20
CA GLU A 54 5.16 4.82 10.48
C GLU A 54 4.81 3.32 10.46
N THR A 55 4.84 2.69 11.63
CA THR A 55 4.54 1.25 11.79
C THR A 55 3.30 1.04 12.64
N TYR A 56 2.56 -0.02 12.33
CA TYR A 56 1.38 -0.47 13.07
C TYR A 56 1.58 -1.90 13.59
N SER A 57 0.79 -2.28 14.59
CA SER A 57 0.73 -3.66 15.06
C SER A 57 0.31 -4.61 13.93
N ASP A 58 0.85 -5.83 13.93
CA ASP A 58 0.49 -6.86 12.94
C ASP A 58 -0.83 -7.58 13.29
N THR A 59 -1.32 -7.38 14.52
CA THR A 59 -2.54 -7.97 15.04
C THR A 59 -3.41 -6.88 15.68
N LEU A 60 -4.72 -7.14 15.71
CA LEU A 60 -5.68 -6.28 16.39
C LEU A 60 -5.46 -6.33 17.92
N ASN A 61 -5.67 -5.19 18.58
CA ASN A 61 -5.83 -5.12 20.02
C ASN A 61 -7.20 -5.69 20.45
N ALA A 62 -7.48 -5.71 21.76
CA ALA A 62 -8.73 -6.23 22.31
C ALA A 62 -9.99 -5.48 21.83
N GLU A 63 -9.83 -4.25 21.35
CA GLU A 63 -10.91 -3.39 20.86
C GLU A 63 -11.10 -3.49 19.33
N GLY A 64 -10.28 -4.28 18.64
CA GLY A 64 -10.36 -4.47 17.19
C GLY A 64 -9.62 -3.41 16.37
N TYR A 65 -8.62 -2.72 16.95
CA TYR A 65 -7.80 -1.72 16.29
C TYR A 65 -6.37 -2.21 16.04
N PHE A 66 -5.78 -1.80 14.92
CA PHE A 66 -4.35 -1.80 14.71
C PHE A 66 -3.74 -0.54 15.31
N GLU A 67 -2.76 -0.68 16.19
CA GLU A 67 -2.18 0.43 16.94
C GLU A 67 -0.86 0.88 16.32
N LYS A 68 -0.60 2.19 16.29
CA LYS A 68 0.68 2.72 15.84
C LYS A 68 1.78 2.33 16.84
N THR A 69 2.78 1.60 16.36
CA THR A 69 3.88 1.06 17.17
C THR A 69 5.15 1.89 17.09
N GLY A 70 5.29 2.75 16.07
CA GLY A 70 6.43 3.66 15.93
C GLY A 70 6.72 3.99 14.48
N TYR A 71 8.00 3.89 14.10
CA TYR A 71 8.52 4.20 12.77
C TYR A 71 9.55 3.16 12.33
N GLU A 72 9.70 2.97 11.02
CA GLU A 72 10.81 2.24 10.43
C GLU A 72 11.54 3.11 9.40
N VAL A 73 12.87 3.01 9.39
CA VAL A 73 13.75 3.60 8.37
C VAL A 73 14.32 2.45 7.57
N VAL A 74 14.06 2.43 6.27
CA VAL A 74 14.29 1.27 5.40
C VAL A 74 15.20 1.62 4.25
N ASN A 75 16.17 0.75 3.99
CA ASN A 75 16.85 0.64 2.71
C ASN A 75 16.50 -0.72 2.10
N ALA A 76 16.00 -0.73 0.86
CA ALA A 76 15.58 -1.95 0.21
C ALA A 76 16.02 -2.00 -1.26
N VAL A 77 16.23 -3.21 -1.76
CA VAL A 77 16.27 -3.52 -3.19
C VAL A 77 15.23 -4.58 -3.49
N THR A 78 14.39 -4.29 -4.48
CA THR A 78 13.43 -5.22 -5.06
C THR A 78 13.95 -5.67 -6.42
N LYS A 79 13.89 -6.97 -6.70
CA LYS A 79 14.19 -7.55 -8.00
C LYS A 79 13.03 -8.44 -8.42
N ILE A 80 12.47 -8.19 -9.59
CA ILE A 80 11.38 -8.98 -10.16
C ILE A 80 11.86 -9.64 -11.46
N TYR A 81 11.69 -10.95 -11.52
CA TYR A 81 12.01 -11.78 -12.68
C TYR A 81 10.69 -12.29 -13.26
N VAL A 82 10.39 -11.88 -14.48
CA VAL A 82 9.21 -12.34 -15.23
C VAL A 82 9.65 -13.44 -16.18
N ASP A 83 9.05 -14.62 -16.05
CA ASP A 83 9.28 -15.75 -16.96
C ASP A 83 8.01 -15.95 -17.77
N GLU A 84 8.05 -15.58 -19.07
CA GLU A 84 7.01 -15.57 -20.11
C GLU A 84 5.67 -16.27 -19.74
N GLY A 85 4.89 -15.68 -18.82
CA GLY A 85 3.58 -16.16 -18.41
C GLY A 85 3.55 -17.42 -17.51
N ARG A 86 4.69 -18.03 -17.19
CA ARG A 86 4.76 -19.27 -16.40
C ARG A 86 4.96 -19.03 -14.90
N ALA A 87 5.81 -18.08 -14.54
CA ALA A 87 6.15 -17.79 -13.16
C ALA A 87 6.57 -16.34 -12.97
N ILE A 88 6.26 -15.78 -11.80
CA ILE A 88 6.87 -14.54 -11.32
C ILE A 88 7.74 -14.90 -10.13
N LYS A 89 8.98 -14.41 -10.15
CA LYS A 89 9.90 -14.51 -9.03
C LYS A 89 10.21 -13.12 -8.52
N SER A 90 10.30 -12.98 -7.21
CA SER A 90 10.78 -11.76 -6.57
C SER A 90 11.88 -12.07 -5.56
N GLU A 91 12.81 -11.14 -5.44
CA GLU A 91 13.81 -11.10 -4.39
C GLU A 91 13.78 -9.70 -3.77
N VAL A 92 13.60 -9.65 -2.46
CA VAL A 92 13.62 -8.43 -1.67
C VAL A 92 14.73 -8.55 -0.66
N SER A 93 15.70 -7.65 -0.72
CA SER A 93 16.67 -7.49 0.35
C SER A 93 16.45 -6.16 1.05
N SER A 94 16.39 -6.15 2.38
CA SER A 94 16.15 -4.93 3.16
C SER A 94 17.02 -4.85 4.42
N ILE A 95 17.27 -3.63 4.85
CA ILE A 95 17.71 -3.27 6.20
C ILE A 95 16.65 -2.34 6.75
N GLU A 96 16.00 -2.74 7.84
CA GLU A 96 14.89 -2.04 8.47
C GLU A 96 15.26 -1.67 9.91
N ASP A 97 15.43 -0.39 10.18
CA ASP A 97 15.69 0.13 11.53
C ASP A 97 14.37 0.58 12.16
N PHE A 98 13.98 -0.01 13.28
CA PHE A 98 12.74 0.26 13.98
C PHE A 98 12.96 1.23 15.14
N TYR A 99 12.04 2.17 15.29
CA TYR A 99 12.02 3.19 16.33
C TYR A 99 10.63 3.26 16.98
N ASP A 100 10.57 3.64 18.25
CA ASP A 100 9.28 3.89 18.93
C ASP A 100 8.65 5.22 18.49
N ASN A 101 7.48 5.55 19.04
CA ASN A 101 6.77 6.79 18.74
C ASN A 101 7.52 8.07 19.18
N GLN A 102 8.56 7.94 20.01
CA GLN A 102 9.42 9.04 20.46
C GLN A 102 10.73 9.11 19.66
N GLY A 103 10.95 8.21 18.71
CA GLY A 103 12.16 8.13 17.90
C GLY A 103 13.33 7.42 18.59
N ASN A 104 13.08 6.70 19.69
CA ASN A 104 14.11 5.88 20.30
C ASN A 104 14.28 4.58 19.50
N TYR A 105 15.53 4.23 19.22
CA TYR A 105 15.87 3.00 18.50
C TYR A 105 15.45 1.75 19.28
N ILE A 106 14.82 0.80 18.57
CA ILE A 106 14.38 -0.48 19.12
C ILE A 106 15.28 -1.61 18.63
N LYS A 107 15.40 -1.78 17.30
CA LYS A 107 16.12 -2.90 16.67
C LYS A 107 16.37 -2.63 15.19
N THR A 108 17.28 -3.40 14.60
CA THR A 108 17.48 -3.46 13.16
C THR A 108 17.21 -4.87 12.68
N VAL A 109 16.44 -5.02 11.60
CA VAL A 109 16.18 -6.30 10.96
C VAL A 109 16.76 -6.26 9.55
N ILE A 110 17.68 -7.17 9.27
CA ILE A 110 18.23 -7.40 7.93
C ILE A 110 17.46 -8.57 7.34
N LYS A 111 16.89 -8.43 6.14
CA LYS A 111 16.12 -9.48 5.48
C LYS A 111 16.61 -9.75 4.06
N ASN A 112 16.41 -10.99 3.64
CA ASN A 112 16.45 -11.38 2.25
C ASN A 112 15.36 -12.41 1.99
N ASP A 113 14.29 -11.96 1.34
CA ASP A 113 13.10 -12.74 1.07
C ASP A 113 13.02 -13.03 -0.43
N LYS A 114 13.04 -14.31 -0.78
CA LYS A 114 12.88 -14.77 -2.16
C LYS A 114 11.57 -15.52 -2.28
N SER A 115 10.87 -15.28 -3.37
CA SER A 115 9.62 -15.96 -3.66
C SER A 115 9.51 -16.27 -5.15
N ALA A 116 8.89 -17.40 -5.47
CA ALA A 116 8.62 -17.83 -6.84
C ALA A 116 7.25 -18.48 -6.90
N ASN A 117 6.31 -17.87 -7.62
CA ASN A 117 4.97 -18.41 -7.81
C ASN A 117 4.86 -19.11 -9.17
N ASP A 118 4.39 -20.34 -9.16
CA ASP A 118 4.06 -21.12 -10.37
C ASP A 118 2.55 -21.05 -10.60
N PHE A 119 2.14 -20.33 -11.66
CA PHE A 119 0.72 -20.11 -11.96
C PHE A 119 -0.01 -21.37 -12.45
N ILE A 120 0.72 -22.38 -12.92
CA ILE A 120 0.15 -23.64 -13.41
C ILE A 120 -0.26 -24.49 -12.22
N THR A 121 0.62 -24.61 -11.22
CA THR A 121 0.37 -25.44 -10.04
C THR A 121 -0.38 -24.70 -8.94
N GLY A 122 -0.36 -23.36 -8.96
CA GLY A 122 -0.87 -22.53 -7.86
C GLY A 122 -0.03 -22.65 -6.58
N LYS A 123 1.22 -23.15 -6.70
CA LYS A 123 2.15 -23.28 -5.58
C LYS A 123 3.23 -22.22 -5.67
N ALA A 124 3.74 -21.81 -4.52
CA ALA A 124 4.85 -20.89 -4.43
C ALA A 124 5.99 -21.48 -3.60
N LYS A 125 7.23 -21.15 -3.96
CA LYS A 125 8.42 -21.43 -3.17
C LYS A 125 8.88 -20.15 -2.51
N ILE A 126 9.17 -20.20 -1.21
CA ILE A 126 9.66 -19.07 -0.43
C ILE A 126 10.98 -19.41 0.27
N ASN A 127 11.86 -18.43 0.38
CA ASN A 127 13.10 -18.49 1.13
C ASN A 127 13.26 -17.18 1.90
N ASN A 128 13.01 -17.22 3.22
CA ASN A 128 12.97 -16.01 4.04
C ASN A 128 14.12 -16.04 5.02
N GLN A 129 15.09 -15.18 4.81
CA GLN A 129 16.27 -15.04 5.64
C GLN A 129 16.15 -13.76 6.43
N ASN A 130 16.39 -13.83 7.74
CA ASN A 130 16.50 -12.62 8.55
C ASN A 130 17.56 -12.75 9.63
N PHE A 131 18.01 -11.60 10.10
CA PHE A 131 18.89 -11.45 11.25
C PHE A 131 18.56 -10.14 11.96
N VAL A 132 18.64 -10.13 13.29
CA VAL A 132 18.41 -8.94 14.11
C VAL A 132 19.75 -8.40 14.59
N ALA A 133 20.04 -7.15 14.23
CA ALA A 133 21.21 -6.42 14.71
C ALA A 133 20.84 -5.49 15.88
N SER A 134 21.84 -5.16 16.71
CA SER A 134 21.67 -4.39 17.94
C SER A 134 21.93 -2.88 17.79
N SER A 135 22.22 -2.40 16.58
CA SER A 135 22.47 -0.98 16.30
C SER A 135 21.86 -0.56 14.96
N PRO A 136 21.37 0.68 14.84
CA PRO A 136 20.86 1.20 13.58
C PRO A 136 21.94 1.15 12.50
N LEU A 137 21.53 0.84 11.28
CA LEU A 137 22.44 0.74 10.15
C LEU A 137 22.17 1.81 9.11
N ASN A 138 20.96 2.31 8.99
CA ASN A 138 20.51 3.31 8.01
C ASN A 138 20.77 4.75 8.47
N ASP A 139 20.76 5.67 7.49
CA ASP A 139 20.74 7.09 7.80
C ASP A 139 19.35 7.46 8.33
N GLN A 140 19.31 8.01 9.53
CA GLN A 140 18.08 8.41 10.23
C GLN A 140 17.79 9.91 10.10
N SER A 141 18.46 10.62 9.18
CA SER A 141 18.34 12.07 9.01
C SER A 141 16.89 12.56 8.76
N GLN A 142 16.05 11.75 8.12
CA GLN A 142 14.64 12.06 7.87
C GLN A 142 13.72 11.81 9.09
N LEU A 143 14.08 10.88 9.99
CA LEU A 143 13.21 10.40 11.05
C LEU A 143 12.68 11.52 11.95
N ALA A 144 13.55 12.44 12.37
CA ALA A 144 13.18 13.53 13.26
C ALA A 144 12.13 14.47 12.62
N ASN A 145 12.21 14.69 11.30
CA ASN A 145 11.26 15.53 10.58
C ASN A 145 9.91 14.81 10.43
N VAL A 146 9.94 13.52 10.06
CA VAL A 146 8.73 12.70 9.95
C VAL A 146 7.95 12.67 11.26
N ILE A 147 8.64 12.46 12.39
CA ILE A 147 8.01 12.48 13.72
C ILE A 147 7.43 13.87 14.03
N LYS A 148 8.24 14.92 13.87
CA LYS A 148 7.85 16.30 14.21
C LYS A 148 6.65 16.79 13.42
N ASN A 149 6.59 16.44 12.14
CA ASN A 149 5.51 16.84 11.23
C ASN A 149 4.29 15.92 11.33
N ASN A 150 4.41 14.80 12.06
CA ASN A 150 3.41 13.73 12.08
C ASN A 150 3.11 13.24 10.65
N ASP A 151 4.18 13.05 9.87
CA ASP A 151 4.11 12.49 8.52
C ASP A 151 3.97 10.96 8.59
N THR A 152 3.27 10.40 7.61
CA THR A 152 3.01 8.96 7.48
C THR A 152 4.14 8.23 6.74
N PHE A 153 4.75 8.91 5.76
CA PHE A 153 5.75 8.37 4.86
C PHE A 153 6.63 9.49 4.29
N GLU A 154 7.93 9.22 4.14
CA GLU A 154 8.87 10.07 3.42
C GLU A 154 9.86 9.20 2.64
N LYS A 155 9.96 9.40 1.33
CA LYS A 155 10.91 8.68 0.46
C LYS A 155 12.10 9.56 0.10
N GLU A 156 13.31 9.04 0.24
CA GLU A 156 14.51 9.74 -0.20
C GLU A 156 14.63 9.71 -1.73
N THR A 157 15.01 10.85 -2.33
CA THR A 157 15.45 10.88 -3.73
C THR A 157 16.90 10.41 -3.80
N LEU A 158 17.12 9.30 -4.51
CA LEU A 158 18.43 8.69 -4.65
C LEU A 158 19.10 9.11 -5.96
N ASP A 159 20.37 9.48 -5.88
CA ASP A 159 21.25 9.55 -7.05
C ASP A 159 21.99 8.21 -7.20
N SER A 160 22.65 8.02 -8.35
CA SER A 160 23.36 6.77 -8.64
C SER A 160 24.44 6.41 -7.62
N SER A 161 25.05 7.40 -6.95
CA SER A 161 26.06 7.13 -5.90
C SER A 161 25.39 6.59 -4.64
N LYS A 162 24.27 7.16 -4.22
CA LYS A 162 23.48 6.67 -3.07
C LYS A 162 22.89 5.30 -3.34
N GLU A 163 22.35 5.07 -4.54
CA GLU A 163 21.85 3.75 -4.96
C GLU A 163 22.94 2.68 -4.85
N GLN A 164 24.13 2.94 -5.39
CA GLN A 164 25.26 2.01 -5.29
C GLN A 164 25.73 1.78 -3.85
N ALA A 165 25.72 2.82 -3.01
CA ALA A 165 26.05 2.70 -1.60
C ALA A 165 25.05 1.79 -0.86
N ILE A 166 23.75 1.95 -1.13
CA ILE A 166 22.68 1.11 -0.59
C ILE A 166 22.85 -0.34 -1.06
N LEU A 167 23.05 -0.57 -2.36
CA LEU A 167 23.25 -1.90 -2.93
C LEU A 167 24.43 -2.62 -2.28
N LYS A 168 25.61 -1.98 -2.21
CA LYS A 168 26.81 -2.56 -1.59
C LYS A 168 26.60 -2.89 -0.12
N LYS A 169 25.91 -2.02 0.60
CA LYS A 169 25.60 -2.20 2.02
C LYS A 169 24.63 -3.38 2.23
N LEU A 170 23.60 -3.48 1.39
CA LEU A 170 22.66 -4.61 1.39
C LEU A 170 23.38 -5.92 1.09
N GLU A 171 24.16 -6.00 0.01
CA GLU A 171 24.95 -7.19 -0.34
C GLU A 171 25.86 -7.65 0.80
N THR A 172 26.57 -6.71 1.42
CA THR A 172 27.47 -6.99 2.55
C THR A 172 26.72 -7.60 3.74
N ASN A 173 25.54 -7.08 4.08
CA ASN A 173 24.77 -7.55 5.22
C ASN A 173 23.98 -8.83 4.93
N VAL A 174 23.39 -8.93 3.75
CA VAL A 174 22.65 -10.12 3.28
C VAL A 174 23.57 -11.34 3.17
N SER A 175 24.85 -11.16 2.78
CA SER A 175 25.82 -12.25 2.71
C SER A 175 26.07 -12.97 4.05
N LYS A 176 25.74 -12.32 5.18
CA LYS A 176 25.89 -12.85 6.53
C LYS A 176 24.65 -13.60 7.03
N LEU A 177 23.56 -13.57 6.27
CA LEU A 177 22.31 -14.18 6.70
C LEU A 177 22.44 -15.71 6.76
N PRO A 178 21.73 -16.36 7.69
CA PRO A 178 21.74 -17.81 7.78
C PRO A 178 21.15 -18.41 6.51
N LYS A 179 21.74 -19.52 6.04
CA LYS A 179 21.14 -20.29 4.95
C LYS A 179 19.89 -20.99 5.48
N VAL A 180 18.77 -20.77 4.79
CA VAL A 180 17.53 -21.53 4.98
C VAL A 180 17.15 -22.24 3.70
N GLN A 181 16.43 -23.34 3.84
CA GLN A 181 15.89 -24.09 2.72
C GLN A 181 14.59 -23.46 2.24
N ASP A 182 14.33 -23.64 0.95
CA ASP A 182 13.06 -23.25 0.34
C ASP A 182 11.91 -24.03 0.99
N LYS A 183 10.81 -23.33 1.24
CA LYS A 183 9.55 -23.91 1.69
C LYS A 183 8.51 -23.76 0.59
N GLU A 184 7.78 -24.84 0.33
CA GLU A 184 6.62 -24.77 -0.54
C GLU A 184 5.40 -24.29 0.26
N VAL A 185 4.68 -23.35 -0.30
CA VAL A 185 3.49 -22.74 0.28
C VAL A 185 2.41 -22.59 -0.79
N GLN A 186 1.19 -22.28 -0.36
CA GLN A 186 0.12 -21.94 -1.28
C GLN A 186 0.48 -20.65 -2.03
N GLY A 187 0.34 -20.69 -3.35
CA GLY A 187 0.49 -19.54 -4.24
C GLY A 187 -0.84 -19.16 -4.90
N ILE A 188 -0.75 -18.38 -5.98
CA ILE A 188 -1.87 -17.95 -6.81
C ILE A 188 -1.80 -18.68 -8.15
N ASN A 189 -2.89 -19.30 -8.59
CA ASN A 189 -2.98 -19.89 -9.92
C ASN A 189 -3.45 -18.87 -10.98
N LEU A 190 -3.35 -19.23 -12.26
CA LEU A 190 -3.70 -18.34 -13.36
C LEU A 190 -5.19 -17.94 -13.36
N GLU A 191 -6.09 -18.84 -12.99
CA GLU A 191 -7.54 -18.57 -12.93
C GLU A 191 -7.84 -17.49 -11.89
N GLN A 192 -7.33 -17.66 -10.67
CA GLN A 192 -7.43 -16.69 -9.60
C GLN A 192 -6.89 -15.32 -10.04
N LEU A 193 -5.68 -15.30 -10.60
CA LEU A 193 -5.06 -14.08 -11.12
C LEU A 193 -5.96 -13.37 -12.13
N ASN A 194 -6.55 -14.12 -13.06
CA ASN A 194 -7.44 -13.58 -14.09
C ASN A 194 -8.76 -13.07 -13.51
N THR A 195 -9.34 -13.76 -12.52
CA THR A 195 -10.54 -13.28 -11.81
C THR A 195 -10.29 -11.92 -11.18
N ILE A 196 -9.14 -11.71 -10.55
CA ILE A 196 -8.84 -10.40 -9.93
C ILE A 196 -8.62 -9.35 -11.01
N LYS A 197 -7.85 -9.66 -12.06
CA LYS A 197 -7.65 -8.74 -13.19
C LYS A 197 -8.97 -8.34 -13.84
N GLN A 198 -9.91 -9.26 -13.99
CA GLN A 198 -11.23 -8.99 -14.52
C GLN A 198 -12.01 -8.04 -13.59
N LYS A 199 -12.09 -8.34 -12.29
CA LYS A 199 -12.75 -7.45 -11.31
C LYS A 199 -12.14 -6.05 -11.32
N ILE A 200 -10.80 -5.95 -11.35
CA ILE A 200 -10.11 -4.66 -11.48
C ILE A 200 -10.57 -3.95 -12.75
N SER A 201 -10.60 -4.65 -13.89
CA SER A 201 -11.00 -4.06 -15.19
C SER A 201 -12.46 -3.58 -15.20
N GLU A 202 -13.38 -4.33 -14.60
CA GLU A 202 -14.80 -3.96 -14.45
C GLU A 202 -14.95 -2.69 -13.60
N LEU A 203 -14.19 -2.60 -12.50
CA LEU A 203 -14.18 -1.45 -11.61
C LEU A 203 -13.50 -0.23 -12.23
N GLN A 204 -12.49 -0.43 -13.08
CA GLN A 204 -11.87 0.63 -13.87
C GLN A 204 -12.83 1.25 -14.89
N ALA A 205 -13.74 0.45 -15.45
CA ALA A 205 -14.73 0.92 -16.43
C ALA A 205 -15.82 1.80 -15.81
N SER A 206 -15.98 1.83 -14.48
CA SER A 206 -17.01 2.60 -13.76
C SER A 206 -16.76 4.13 -13.69
N LYS A 207 -15.71 4.63 -14.38
CA LYS A 207 -15.36 6.06 -14.56
C LYS A 207 -15.11 6.80 -13.24
N VAL A 208 -13.91 6.67 -12.70
CA VAL A 208 -13.45 7.52 -11.60
C VAL A 208 -12.31 8.40 -12.06
N THR A 209 -12.40 9.66 -11.69
CA THR A 209 -11.35 10.65 -11.95
C THR A 209 -10.49 10.76 -10.70
N PRO A 210 -9.15 10.66 -10.80
CA PRO A 210 -8.27 10.90 -9.65
C PRO A 210 -8.51 12.31 -9.12
N LYS A 211 -8.78 12.42 -7.82
CA LYS A 211 -8.69 13.69 -7.11
C LYS A 211 -7.31 13.80 -6.49
N VAL A 212 -6.69 14.96 -6.64
CA VAL A 212 -5.56 15.36 -5.79
C VAL A 212 -6.13 15.58 -4.38
N SER A 213 -5.46 15.02 -3.37
CA SER A 213 -5.87 15.16 -1.97
C SER A 213 -5.99 16.64 -1.61
N THR A 214 -7.15 17.01 -1.08
CA THR A 214 -7.35 18.29 -0.38
C THR A 214 -7.84 18.02 1.04
N CYS A 215 -7.53 16.83 1.56
CA CYS A 215 -8.06 16.34 2.82
C CYS A 215 -7.32 16.93 4.04
N PRO A 216 -8.04 17.39 5.09
CA PRO A 216 -9.48 17.62 5.10
C PRO A 216 -9.84 18.88 4.29
N SER A 217 -10.83 18.76 3.42
CA SER A 217 -11.37 19.92 2.70
C SER A 217 -12.39 20.62 3.57
N ASN A 218 -12.35 21.94 3.65
CA ASN A 218 -13.35 22.74 4.38
C ASN A 218 -13.91 23.83 3.47
N SER A 219 -15.19 23.70 3.09
CA SER A 219 -15.89 24.68 2.28
C SER A 219 -17.25 24.96 2.89
N GLY A 220 -17.51 26.23 3.22
CA GLY A 220 -18.80 26.66 3.78
C GLY A 220 -19.16 26.01 5.11
N GLY A 221 -18.19 25.65 5.95
CA GLY A 221 -18.43 24.96 7.22
C GLY A 221 -18.71 23.46 7.07
N VAL A 222 -18.46 22.89 5.90
CA VAL A 222 -18.53 21.45 5.68
C VAL A 222 -17.12 20.91 5.52
N GLU A 223 -16.73 20.06 6.46
CA GLU A 223 -15.50 19.30 6.40
C GLU A 223 -15.75 17.98 5.67
N SER A 224 -14.90 17.63 4.71
CA SER A 224 -14.97 16.33 4.03
C SER A 224 -13.61 15.78 3.66
N CYS A 225 -13.51 14.46 3.68
CA CYS A 225 -12.38 13.67 3.24
C CYS A 225 -12.87 12.28 2.83
N GLY A 226 -12.18 11.63 1.91
CA GLY A 226 -12.34 10.23 1.59
C GLY A 226 -11.79 9.85 0.22
N ALA A 227 -11.39 8.58 0.11
CA ALA A 227 -10.95 7.95 -1.13
C ALA A 227 -11.70 6.62 -1.32
N TYR A 228 -12.00 6.26 -2.58
CA TYR A 228 -12.64 4.98 -2.94
C TYR A 228 -13.84 4.65 -2.06
N ASP A 229 -14.78 5.61 -1.93
CA ASP A 229 -16.03 5.48 -1.17
C ASP A 229 -15.89 5.22 0.34
N ASN A 230 -14.67 5.31 0.89
CA ASN A 230 -14.44 5.44 2.32
C ASN A 230 -14.29 6.92 2.65
N LEU A 231 -15.31 7.53 3.25
CA LEU A 231 -15.40 8.97 3.38
C LEU A 231 -16.15 9.44 4.61
N TYR A 232 -15.98 10.72 4.92
CA TYR A 232 -16.91 11.47 5.75
C TYR A 232 -17.28 12.80 5.12
N ARG A 233 -18.42 13.32 5.54
CA ARG A 233 -18.84 14.70 5.36
C ARG A 233 -19.46 15.18 6.67
N HIS A 234 -18.98 16.27 7.23
CA HIS A 234 -19.43 16.81 8.51
C HIS A 234 -19.69 18.31 8.38
N ASN A 235 -20.93 18.72 8.59
CA ASN A 235 -21.29 20.13 8.67
C ASN A 235 -21.09 20.62 10.11
N ILE A 236 -20.02 21.38 10.34
CA ILE A 236 -19.66 21.86 11.68
C ILE A 236 -20.64 22.90 12.23
N ILE A 237 -21.48 23.49 11.37
CA ILE A 237 -22.44 24.53 11.75
C ILE A 237 -23.64 23.92 12.46
N ASN A 238 -24.15 22.81 11.94
CA ASN A 238 -25.36 22.17 12.47
C ASN A 238 -25.09 20.79 13.10
N GLY A 239 -23.86 20.27 13.00
CA GLY A 239 -23.45 18.99 13.56
C GLY A 239 -23.86 17.76 12.74
N ASP A 240 -24.48 17.93 11.57
CA ASP A 240 -24.87 16.83 10.70
C ASP A 240 -23.64 16.17 10.09
N PHE A 241 -23.65 14.85 9.99
CA PHE A 241 -22.59 14.11 9.36
C PHE A 241 -23.07 12.90 8.57
N THR A 242 -22.24 12.53 7.60
CA THR A 242 -22.25 11.27 6.88
C THR A 242 -20.89 10.62 7.12
N ALA A 243 -20.89 9.35 7.52
CA ALA A 243 -19.71 8.50 7.55
C ALA A 243 -19.99 7.29 6.66
N GLN A 244 -19.06 6.94 5.77
CA GLN A 244 -19.19 5.78 4.90
C GLN A 244 -17.87 5.02 4.88
N VAL A 245 -17.97 3.70 4.98
CA VAL A 245 -16.79 2.82 4.96
C VAL A 245 -17.16 1.46 4.37
N LEU A 246 -16.15 0.75 3.87
CA LEU A 246 -16.28 -0.61 3.35
C LEU A 246 -17.04 -1.51 4.34
N GLY A 247 -18.05 -2.22 3.83
CA GLY A 247 -18.96 -3.10 4.58
C GLY A 247 -18.28 -4.33 5.17
N HIS A 248 -19.06 -5.23 5.77
CA HIS A 248 -18.53 -6.41 6.47
C HIS A 248 -18.04 -7.50 5.50
N ALA A 249 -17.26 -8.45 6.03
CA ALA A 249 -16.80 -9.61 5.25
C ALA A 249 -17.99 -10.38 4.65
N GLY A 250 -17.95 -10.64 3.34
CA GLY A 250 -19.03 -11.30 2.60
C GLY A 250 -20.00 -10.33 1.89
N GLU A 251 -19.81 -9.02 2.05
CA GLU A 251 -20.55 -7.97 1.36
C GLU A 251 -19.66 -7.26 0.33
N ASP A 252 -18.99 -8.05 -0.51
CA ASP A 252 -18.03 -7.59 -1.52
C ASP A 252 -18.58 -6.37 -2.29
N SER A 253 -17.80 -5.28 -2.34
CA SER A 253 -18.15 -3.99 -2.98
C SER A 253 -19.39 -3.26 -2.42
N LYS A 254 -19.84 -3.60 -1.20
CA LYS A 254 -20.86 -2.82 -0.48
C LYS A 254 -20.21 -1.98 0.61
N TYR A 255 -20.73 -0.77 0.78
CA TYR A 255 -20.31 0.16 1.81
C TYR A 255 -21.48 0.34 2.78
N THR A 256 -21.16 0.50 4.06
CA THR A 256 -22.14 0.93 5.04
C THR A 256 -22.04 2.44 5.17
N ARG A 257 -23.17 3.14 5.04
CA ARG A 257 -23.26 4.58 5.25
C ARG A 257 -24.10 4.86 6.48
N LEU A 258 -23.53 5.65 7.37
CA LEU A 258 -24.14 6.19 8.56
C LEU A 258 -24.46 7.68 8.34
N HIS A 259 -25.70 8.06 8.61
CA HIS A 259 -26.12 9.45 8.72
C HIS A 259 -26.48 9.76 10.17
N GLY A 260 -26.03 10.91 10.67
CA GLY A 260 -26.37 11.32 12.03
C GLY A 260 -26.06 12.78 12.31
N ASN A 261 -26.29 13.17 13.56
CA ASN A 261 -25.98 14.49 14.08
C ASN A 261 -25.23 14.36 15.42
N VAL A 262 -24.14 15.12 15.57
CA VAL A 262 -23.31 15.12 16.79
C VAL A 262 -24.07 15.73 17.97
N GLY A 263 -24.86 16.79 17.72
CA GLY A 263 -25.55 17.58 18.74
C GLY A 263 -24.59 18.05 19.83
N ASN A 264 -25.05 17.98 21.08
CA ASN A 264 -24.23 18.30 22.25
C ASN A 264 -23.56 17.07 22.90
N ASN A 265 -23.51 15.93 22.19
CA ASN A 265 -22.98 14.68 22.74
C ASN A 265 -21.47 14.57 22.49
N THR A 266 -20.68 14.81 23.53
CA THR A 266 -19.21 14.77 23.48
C THR A 266 -18.66 13.40 23.09
N ALA A 267 -19.34 12.31 23.46
CA ALA A 267 -18.92 10.96 23.08
C ALA A 267 -19.15 10.70 21.57
N LYS A 268 -20.24 11.23 20.99
CA LYS A 268 -20.43 11.20 19.52
C LYS A 268 -19.38 12.03 18.81
N ALA A 269 -19.11 13.23 19.30
CA ALA A 269 -18.10 14.12 18.74
C ALA A 269 -16.72 13.45 18.73
N SER A 270 -16.35 12.80 19.83
CA SER A 270 -15.08 12.08 19.95
C SER A 270 -14.98 10.92 18.95
N ARG A 271 -16.03 10.08 18.84
CA ARG A 271 -16.02 8.97 17.87
C ARG A 271 -15.96 9.45 16.42
N LEU A 272 -16.71 10.49 16.08
CA LEU A 272 -16.65 11.09 14.75
C LEU A 272 -15.25 11.67 14.48
N ALA A 273 -14.63 12.33 15.46
CA ALA A 273 -13.26 12.83 15.33
C ALA A 273 -12.25 11.70 15.09
N THR A 274 -12.36 10.58 15.82
CA THR A 274 -11.54 9.38 15.60
C THR A 274 -11.74 8.80 14.20
N PHE A 275 -13.00 8.65 13.76
CA PHE A 275 -13.32 8.17 12.41
C PHE A 275 -12.72 9.09 11.33
N LYS A 276 -12.89 10.41 11.49
CA LYS A 276 -12.31 11.42 10.59
C LYS A 276 -10.79 11.27 10.49
N GLN A 277 -10.10 11.11 11.62
CA GLN A 277 -8.64 10.94 11.64
C GLN A 277 -8.20 9.68 10.88
N GLN A 278 -8.92 8.57 11.06
CA GLN A 278 -8.64 7.31 10.37
C GLN A 278 -8.87 7.43 8.86
N ILE A 279 -9.96 8.08 8.43
CA ILE A 279 -10.23 8.36 7.01
C ILE A 279 -9.19 9.32 6.41
N ASN A 280 -8.79 10.36 7.14
CA ASN A 280 -7.74 11.28 6.68
C ASN A 280 -6.41 10.55 6.44
N THR A 281 -6.04 9.68 7.38
CA THR A 281 -4.79 8.91 7.30
C THR A 281 -4.86 7.88 6.17
N TYR A 282 -6.01 7.21 6.01
CA TYR A 282 -6.29 6.30 4.90
C TYR A 282 -6.18 7.00 3.54
N GLU A 283 -6.82 8.16 3.36
CA GLU A 283 -6.73 8.93 2.11
C GLU A 283 -5.30 9.37 1.84
N ARG A 284 -4.58 9.88 2.86
CA ARG A 284 -3.18 10.28 2.70
C ARG A 284 -2.32 9.12 2.18
N TYR A 285 -2.45 7.93 2.74
CA TYR A 285 -1.71 6.77 2.25
C TYR A 285 -1.98 6.47 0.78
N ILE A 286 -3.24 6.58 0.35
CA ILE A 286 -3.67 6.10 -0.95
C ILE A 286 -3.51 7.14 -2.05
N VAL A 287 -3.80 8.40 -1.73
CA VAL A 287 -3.80 9.48 -2.69
C VAL A 287 -2.42 10.12 -2.77
N ASP A 288 -1.78 10.34 -1.62
CA ASP A 288 -0.49 11.03 -1.55
C ASP A 288 0.66 10.01 -1.58
N ASP A 289 0.68 9.04 -0.66
CA ASP A 289 1.85 8.16 -0.48
C ASP A 289 1.92 7.02 -1.51
N LEU A 290 0.78 6.52 -2.04
CA LEU A 290 0.75 5.61 -3.20
C LEU A 290 0.75 6.36 -4.54
N GLU A 291 0.89 7.69 -4.54
CA GLU A 291 0.95 8.53 -5.74
C GLU A 291 -0.23 8.31 -6.72
N ALA A 292 -1.37 8.95 -6.45
CA ALA A 292 -2.57 8.86 -7.30
C ALA A 292 -2.37 9.21 -8.79
N SER A 293 -1.23 9.79 -9.20
CA SER A 293 -0.85 9.96 -10.61
C SER A 293 -0.64 8.63 -11.35
N THR A 294 -0.32 7.54 -10.63
CA THR A 294 -0.40 6.15 -11.14
C THR A 294 -1.76 5.53 -10.82
N PHE A 295 -2.84 6.29 -11.09
CA PHE A 295 -4.21 6.01 -10.70
C PHE A 295 -4.65 4.55 -10.88
N TRP A 296 -4.27 3.92 -11.98
CA TRP A 296 -4.68 2.54 -12.28
C TRP A 296 -4.08 1.49 -11.36
N GLU A 297 -2.88 1.74 -10.82
CA GLU A 297 -2.23 0.88 -9.82
C GLU A 297 -2.97 0.97 -8.47
N VAL A 298 -3.34 2.18 -8.09
CA VAL A 298 -4.04 2.49 -6.83
C VAL A 298 -5.50 2.00 -6.88
N VAL A 299 -6.18 2.15 -8.02
CA VAL A 299 -7.50 1.56 -8.28
C VAL A 299 -7.43 0.04 -8.22
N GLY A 300 -6.42 -0.59 -8.82
CA GLY A 300 -6.23 -2.04 -8.78
C GLY A 300 -6.10 -2.57 -7.35
N TRP A 301 -5.33 -1.87 -6.51
CA TRP A 301 -5.22 -2.19 -5.09
C TRP A 301 -6.50 -1.91 -4.29
N ALA A 302 -7.14 -0.75 -4.45
CA ALA A 302 -8.35 -0.40 -3.72
C ALA A 302 -9.50 -1.36 -4.07
N SER A 303 -9.58 -1.74 -5.36
CA SER A 303 -10.45 -2.79 -5.87
C SER A 303 -10.11 -4.14 -5.24
N ALA A 304 -8.83 -4.51 -5.15
CA ALA A 304 -8.42 -5.74 -4.48
C ALA A 304 -8.89 -5.72 -3.00
N LEU A 305 -8.64 -4.65 -2.24
CA LEU A 305 -9.10 -4.55 -0.85
C LEU A 305 -10.62 -4.61 -0.70
N ALA A 306 -11.37 -3.91 -1.57
CA ALA A 306 -12.83 -3.83 -1.51
C ALA A 306 -13.52 -5.11 -2.00
N SER A 307 -12.91 -5.84 -2.93
CA SER A 307 -13.50 -7.00 -3.59
C SER A 307 -13.02 -8.36 -3.09
N TYR A 308 -12.12 -8.41 -2.08
CA TYR A 308 -11.25 -9.57 -1.87
C TYR A 308 -11.98 -10.86 -1.49
N VAL A 309 -12.27 -11.60 -2.56
CA VAL A 309 -12.40 -13.04 -2.68
C VAL A 309 -11.03 -13.66 -2.32
N LEU A 310 -10.98 -14.42 -1.22
CA LEU A 310 -10.13 -15.58 -0.96
C LEU A 310 -8.88 -15.79 -1.87
N LEU A 311 -7.88 -14.90 -1.86
CA LEU A 311 -6.66 -15.17 -2.65
C LEU A 311 -5.72 -16.18 -2.03
N VAL A 312 -5.90 -16.49 -0.75
CA VAL A 312 -5.19 -17.58 -0.09
C VAL A 312 -6.16 -18.27 0.86
N GLN A 313 -6.49 -19.53 0.59
CA GLN A 313 -7.28 -20.33 1.54
C GLN A 313 -6.59 -20.32 2.91
N GLY A 314 -7.33 -19.96 3.97
CA GLY A 314 -6.83 -19.92 5.35
C GLY A 314 -6.52 -18.53 5.92
N PHE A 315 -6.70 -17.44 5.16
CA PHE A 315 -6.55 -16.07 5.68
C PHE A 315 -7.91 -15.38 5.88
N LEU A 316 -7.96 -14.48 6.86
CA LEU A 316 -9.10 -13.58 7.08
C LEU A 316 -9.35 -12.72 5.82
N THR A 317 -10.57 -12.27 5.60
CA THR A 317 -10.93 -11.44 4.44
C THR A 317 -10.87 -9.94 4.78
N GLY A 318 -10.85 -9.10 3.74
CA GLY A 318 -10.85 -7.65 3.88
C GLY A 318 -9.53 -7.07 4.45
N PRO A 319 -9.57 -5.88 5.06
CA PRO A 319 -8.36 -5.15 5.43
C PRO A 319 -7.48 -5.87 6.48
N VAL A 320 -8.09 -6.58 7.44
CA VAL A 320 -7.35 -7.41 8.42
C VAL A 320 -6.58 -8.53 7.72
N GLY A 321 -7.22 -9.18 6.74
CA GLY A 321 -6.59 -10.19 5.89
C GLY A 321 -5.37 -9.67 5.15
N TRP A 322 -5.48 -8.47 4.57
CA TRP A 322 -4.36 -7.84 3.87
C TRP A 322 -3.17 -7.55 4.79
N VAL A 323 -3.44 -6.98 5.98
CA VAL A 323 -2.38 -6.73 6.97
C VAL A 323 -1.68 -8.04 7.34
N ALA A 324 -2.43 -9.13 7.54
CA ALA A 324 -1.86 -10.43 7.84
C ALA A 324 -0.98 -10.98 6.70
N VAL A 325 -1.43 -10.85 5.44
CA VAL A 325 -0.68 -11.26 4.25
C VAL A 325 0.65 -10.51 4.15
N VAL A 326 0.62 -9.17 4.25
CA VAL A 326 1.85 -8.36 4.13
C VAL A 326 2.82 -8.62 5.28
N SER A 327 2.31 -8.79 6.51
CA SER A 327 3.16 -8.96 7.70
C SER A 327 3.79 -10.34 7.81
N SER A 328 3.16 -11.36 7.24
CA SER A 328 3.51 -12.77 7.50
C SER A 328 4.05 -13.52 6.30
N TYR A 329 3.97 -12.97 5.09
CA TYR A 329 4.21 -13.73 3.86
C TYR A 329 5.18 -13.05 2.89
N ALA A 330 6.28 -13.73 2.60
CA ALA A 330 7.23 -13.32 1.55
C ALA A 330 6.66 -13.36 0.11
N ASN A 331 5.47 -13.93 -0.08
CA ASN A 331 4.75 -13.84 -1.35
C ASN A 331 3.87 -12.59 -1.47
N ALA A 332 3.73 -11.76 -0.43
CA ALA A 332 2.86 -10.59 -0.49
C ALA A 332 3.20 -9.68 -1.68
N LEU A 333 4.50 -9.57 -2.01
CA LEU A 333 4.94 -8.85 -3.20
C LEU A 333 4.49 -9.53 -4.51
N LEU A 334 4.53 -10.86 -4.61
CA LEU A 334 4.03 -11.60 -5.79
C LEU A 334 2.52 -11.42 -5.97
N VAL A 335 1.77 -11.42 -4.86
CA VAL A 335 0.34 -11.11 -4.87
C VAL A 335 0.11 -9.68 -5.36
N PHE A 336 0.88 -8.72 -4.84
CA PHE A 336 0.79 -7.31 -5.22
C PHE A 336 1.13 -7.07 -6.70
N ILE A 337 2.16 -7.74 -7.24
CA ILE A 337 2.49 -7.75 -8.68
C ILE A 337 1.33 -8.30 -9.52
N GLY A 338 0.51 -9.19 -8.98
CA GLY A 338 -0.65 -9.72 -9.70
C GLY A 338 -1.68 -8.66 -10.09
N PHE A 339 -1.76 -7.57 -9.31
CA PHE A 339 -2.77 -6.51 -9.42
C PHE A 339 -2.20 -5.15 -9.79
N THR A 340 -0.87 -5.06 -9.89
CA THR A 340 -0.13 -3.85 -10.22
C THR A 340 0.92 -4.11 -11.30
N SER A 341 1.52 -3.07 -11.88
CA SER A 341 2.70 -3.27 -12.72
C SER A 341 3.92 -3.71 -11.90
N THR A 342 4.79 -4.48 -12.54
CA THR A 342 6.05 -4.92 -11.93
C THR A 342 6.96 -3.75 -11.52
N SER A 343 6.91 -2.63 -12.23
CA SER A 343 7.64 -1.41 -11.88
C SER A 343 7.09 -0.70 -10.63
N TYR A 344 5.80 -0.88 -10.36
CA TYR A 344 5.12 -0.25 -9.23
C TYR A 344 5.13 -1.10 -7.97
N ALA A 345 5.22 -2.43 -8.13
CA ALA A 345 5.29 -3.38 -7.04
C ALA A 345 6.66 -3.32 -6.33
N THR A 346 6.77 -2.40 -5.37
CA THR A 346 7.97 -2.22 -4.53
C THR A 346 7.67 -2.46 -3.06
N VAL A 347 8.71 -2.58 -2.23
CA VAL A 347 8.55 -2.78 -0.77
C VAL A 347 7.86 -1.59 -0.14
N SER A 348 8.25 -0.36 -0.51
CA SER A 348 7.64 0.85 0.06
C SER A 348 6.13 0.88 -0.19
N ARG A 349 5.70 0.61 -1.43
CA ARG A 349 4.29 0.55 -1.81
C ARG A 349 3.54 -0.56 -1.09
N LEU A 350 4.17 -1.73 -0.92
CA LEU A 350 3.58 -2.83 -0.16
C LEU A 350 3.35 -2.45 1.31
N GLN A 351 4.29 -1.75 1.96
CA GLN A 351 4.15 -1.28 3.35
C GLN A 351 3.08 -0.19 3.48
N ILE A 352 3.07 0.81 2.59
CA ILE A 352 2.02 1.82 2.53
C ILE A 352 0.64 1.15 2.41
N SER A 353 0.54 0.13 1.55
CA SER A 353 -0.70 -0.61 1.34
C SER A 353 -1.17 -1.34 2.61
N LYS A 354 -0.25 -1.87 3.41
CA LYS A 354 -0.55 -2.49 4.71
C LYS A 354 -1.08 -1.45 5.69
N ASN A 355 -0.44 -0.29 5.80
CA ASN A 355 -0.87 0.77 6.70
C ASN A 355 -2.23 1.36 6.30
N ALA A 356 -2.48 1.52 5.00
CA ALA A 356 -3.79 1.93 4.49
C ALA A 356 -4.88 0.92 4.87
N ALA A 357 -4.62 -0.39 4.74
CA ALA A 357 -5.56 -1.42 5.17
C ALA A 357 -5.78 -1.41 6.70
N ALA A 358 -4.74 -1.17 7.49
CA ALA A 358 -4.87 -1.03 8.94
C ALA A 358 -5.79 0.15 9.32
N GLN A 359 -5.61 1.31 8.68
CA GLN A 359 -6.46 2.48 8.90
C GLN A 359 -7.90 2.28 8.42
N LEU A 360 -8.09 1.58 7.30
CA LEU A 360 -9.42 1.22 6.83
C LEU A 360 -10.13 0.30 7.83
N ASN A 361 -9.44 -0.70 8.38
CA ASN A 361 -10.02 -1.53 9.44
C ASN A 361 -10.39 -0.70 10.67
N ASN A 362 -9.49 0.18 11.10
CA ASN A 362 -9.75 1.05 12.25
C ASN A 362 -10.98 1.93 12.04
N ALA A 363 -11.13 2.51 10.84
CA ALA A 363 -12.34 3.26 10.44
C ALA A 363 -13.60 2.39 10.49
N LYS A 364 -13.53 1.14 10.01
CA LYS A 364 -14.64 0.17 10.10
C LYS A 364 -15.03 -0.13 11.54
N THR A 365 -14.06 -0.42 12.40
CA THR A 365 -14.30 -0.68 13.84
C THR A 365 -14.96 0.53 14.51
N THR A 366 -14.46 1.75 14.26
CA THR A 366 -15.06 2.98 14.79
C THR A 366 -16.49 3.19 14.26
N HIS A 367 -16.70 3.00 12.96
CA HIS A 367 -18.03 3.11 12.34
C HIS A 367 -19.03 2.12 12.95
N TYR A 368 -18.62 0.87 13.16
CA TYR A 368 -19.45 -0.14 13.82
C TYR A 368 -19.79 0.25 15.27
N ASN A 369 -18.81 0.77 16.01
CA ASN A 369 -19.02 1.27 17.37
C ASN A 369 -19.95 2.51 17.41
N MET A 370 -20.03 3.29 16.32
CA MET A 370 -21.01 4.38 16.20
C MET A 370 -22.44 3.86 16.02
N LEU A 371 -22.63 2.74 15.30
CA LEU A 371 -23.95 2.11 15.07
C LEU A 371 -24.50 1.40 16.30
N ASN A 372 -23.67 0.60 16.97
CA ASN A 372 -24.11 -0.34 18.01
C ASN A 372 -24.57 0.29 19.34
N LEU A 373 -24.46 1.61 19.48
CA LEU A 373 -24.87 2.31 20.70
C LEU A 373 -26.37 2.68 20.72
N GLY A 374 -27.16 2.20 19.76
CA GLY A 374 -28.63 2.28 19.79
C GLY A 374 -29.17 3.72 19.75
N ASP A 375 -28.42 4.66 19.18
CA ASP A 375 -28.88 6.03 19.08
C ASP A 375 -29.94 6.15 17.98
N ALA A 376 -31.18 6.47 18.37
CA ALA A 376 -32.32 6.57 17.46
C ALA A 376 -32.14 7.63 16.33
N ASN A 377 -31.07 8.42 16.38
CA ASN A 377 -30.73 9.44 15.37
C ASN A 377 -29.71 8.96 14.32
N TYR A 378 -29.34 7.67 14.35
CA TYR A 378 -28.49 7.07 13.33
C TYR A 378 -29.30 6.26 12.33
N GLY A 379 -29.32 6.74 11.09
CA GLY A 379 -29.76 5.95 9.93
C GLY A 379 -28.57 5.20 9.34
N SER A 380 -28.75 3.93 9.01
CA SER A 380 -27.74 3.14 8.31
C SER A 380 -28.32 2.53 7.04
N ASP A 381 -27.65 2.79 5.91
CA ASP A 381 -28.01 2.19 4.62
C ASP A 381 -26.82 1.45 4.03
N TYR A 382 -27.11 0.36 3.30
CA TYR A 382 -26.13 -0.27 2.43
C TYR A 382 -26.15 0.46 1.09
N VAL A 383 -24.97 0.94 0.70
CA VAL A 383 -24.77 1.60 -0.58
C VAL A 383 -23.85 0.76 -1.44
N SER A 384 -24.26 0.56 -2.68
CA SER A 384 -23.32 0.20 -3.74
C SER A 384 -22.33 1.34 -3.85
N GLY A 385 -21.04 1.01 -3.74
CA GLY A 385 -19.98 1.95 -4.01
C GLY A 385 -19.04 1.37 -5.05
N PHE A 386 -17.84 1.92 -5.05
CA PHE A 386 -16.69 1.47 -5.80
C PHE A 386 -16.45 -0.02 -5.71
#